data_AF-A0A950W3I4-F1
#
_entry.id   AF-A0A950W3I4-F1
#
_cell.length_a   1.000
_cell.length_b   1.000
_cell.length_c   1.000
_cell.angle_alpha   90.00
_cell.angle_beta   90.00
_cell.angle_gamma   90.00
#
_symmetry.space_group_name_H-M   'P 1'
#
loop_
_entity.id
_entity.type
_entity.pdbx_description
1 polymer ?
#
loop_
_entity_poly.entity_id
_entity_poly.type
_entity_poly.pdbx_seq_one_letter_code
_entity_poly.pdbx_strand_id
1 'polypeptide(L)' 'MAKPEWGSKRICPSCGTRYYDLLREPVICPKCATPFDAEAFLRSRRTRPAPPVEKE' A
#
# COMPACT_ATOMS: atom_id res chain seq x y z
N MET A 1 -5.54 0.82 -24.10
CA MET A 1 -6.54 1.24 -23.10
C MET A 1 -6.20 0.58 -21.78
N ALA A 2 -5.87 1.35 -20.74
CA ALA A 2 -5.63 0.80 -19.41
C ALA A 2 -6.97 0.28 -18.88
N LYS A 3 -7.11 -1.05 -18.81
CA LYS A 3 -8.30 -1.68 -18.24
C LYS A 3 -8.34 -1.33 -16.74
N PRO A 4 -9.51 -1.02 -16.18
CA PRO A 4 -9.65 -0.63 -14.77
C PRO A 4 -9.20 -1.74 -13.78
N GLU A 5 -9.02 -2.96 -14.26
CA GLU A 5 -8.54 -4.11 -13.50
C GLU A 5 -7.06 -4.02 -13.05
N TRP A 6 -6.27 -3.06 -13.56
CA TRP A 6 -4.84 -2.97 -13.20
C TRP A 6 -4.56 -2.18 -11.90
N GLY A 7 -5.57 -1.55 -11.30
CA GLY A 7 -5.37 -0.79 -10.06
C GLY A 7 -4.50 0.46 -10.25
N SER A 8 -3.83 0.90 -9.17
CA SER A 8 -3.03 2.13 -9.22
C SER A 8 -1.58 1.86 -9.65
N LYS A 9 -0.98 2.85 -10.32
CA LYS A 9 0.44 2.81 -10.65
C LYS A 9 1.25 3.16 -9.41
N ARG A 10 2.11 2.23 -8.98
CA ARG A 10 3.00 2.38 -7.83
C ARG A 10 4.46 2.27 -8.25
N ILE A 11 5.35 2.75 -7.40
CA ILE A 11 6.80 2.62 -7.53
C ILE A 11 7.25 1.71 -6.41
N CYS A 12 8.00 0.65 -6.73
CA CYS A 12 8.52 -0.27 -5.71
C CYS A 12 9.57 0.46 -4.85
N PRO A 13 9.46 0.44 -3.50
CA PRO A 13 10.43 1.09 -2.62
C PRO A 13 11.79 0.36 -2.58
N SER A 14 11.85 -0.91 -2.97
CA SER A 14 13.08 -1.70 -2.95
C SER A 14 13.89 -1.58 -4.25
N CYS A 15 13.23 -1.63 -5.42
CA CYS A 15 13.91 -1.66 -6.72
C CYS A 15 13.62 -0.46 -7.64
N GLY A 16 12.80 0.50 -7.21
CA GLY A 16 12.46 1.72 -7.98
C GLY A 16 11.64 1.47 -9.26
N THR A 17 11.22 0.23 -9.51
CA THR A 17 10.48 -0.12 -10.74
C THR A 17 9.02 0.28 -10.61
N ARG A 18 8.46 0.86 -11.68
CA ARG A 18 7.04 1.24 -11.76
C ARG A 18 6.21 -0.01 -12.10
N TYR A 19 5.19 -0.28 -11.32
CA TYR A 19 4.31 -1.43 -11.51
C TYR A 19 2.87 -1.09 -11.11
N TYR A 20 1.94 -1.93 -11.53
CA TYR A 20 0.51 -1.82 -11.22
C TYR A 20 0.18 -2.70 -10.04
N ASP A 21 -0.60 -2.19 -9.07
CA ASP A 21 -0.94 -2.94 -7.85
C ASP A 21 -2.02 -4.01 -8.03
N LEU A 22 -2.72 -4.02 -9.18
CA LEU A 22 -3.75 -4.99 -9.53
C LEU A 22 -4.84 -5.17 -8.45
N LEU A 23 -5.02 -4.20 -7.54
CA LEU A 23 -5.83 -4.33 -6.32
C LEU A 23 -5.57 -5.64 -5.53
N ARG A 24 -4.34 -6.14 -5.52
CA ARG A 24 -3.97 -7.32 -4.73
C ARG A 24 -3.51 -6.91 -3.33
N GLU A 25 -4.03 -7.56 -2.31
CA GLU A 25 -3.57 -7.41 -0.93
C GLU A 25 -2.98 -8.74 -0.47
N PRO A 26 -1.64 -8.88 -0.36
CA PRO A 26 -0.58 -7.86 -0.45
C PRO A 26 -0.12 -7.51 -1.89
N VAL A 27 0.33 -6.26 -2.09
CA VAL A 27 0.84 -5.79 -3.40
C VAL A 27 2.29 -6.27 -3.57
N ILE A 28 2.56 -7.24 -4.45
CA ILE A 28 3.93 -7.76 -4.62
C ILE A 28 4.60 -7.15 -5.85
N CYS A 29 5.84 -6.67 -5.71
CA CYS A 29 6.60 -6.18 -6.85
C CYS A 29 6.95 -7.33 -7.81
N PRO A 30 6.59 -7.24 -9.11
CA PRO A 30 6.86 -8.31 -10.07
C PRO A 30 8.35 -8.48 -10.41
N LYS A 31 9.22 -7.53 -9.99
CA LYS A 31 10.65 -7.57 -10.30
C LYS A 31 11.48 -8.19 -9.17
N CYS A 32 11.19 -7.84 -7.92
CA CYS A 32 12.00 -8.23 -6.77
C CYS A 32 11.20 -9.01 -5.71
N ALA A 33 9.94 -9.35 -5.98
CA ALA A 33 9.03 -10.02 -5.07
C ALA A 33 8.85 -9.34 -3.70
N THR A 34 9.25 -8.08 -3.57
CA THR A 34 9.08 -7.32 -2.33
C THR A 34 7.60 -7.04 -2.09
N PRO A 35 7.05 -7.40 -0.93
CA PRO A 35 5.69 -7.03 -0.54
C PRO A 35 5.64 -5.53 -0.26
N PHE A 36 4.70 -4.86 -0.90
CA PHE A 36 4.29 -3.49 -0.65
C PHE A 36 2.93 -3.55 0.05
N ASP A 37 2.88 -3.04 1.27
CA ASP A 37 1.66 -3.09 2.08
C ASP A 37 0.93 -1.75 1.97
N ALA A 38 -0.04 -1.69 1.05
CA ALA A 38 -0.86 -0.50 0.84
C ALA A 38 -1.79 -0.24 2.04
N GLU A 39 -2.23 -1.30 2.72
CA GLU A 39 -3.05 -1.21 3.91
C GLU A 39 -2.28 -0.61 5.09
N ALA A 40 -1.00 -0.96 5.30
CA ALA A 40 -0.13 -0.31 6.27
C ALA A 40 0.05 1.19 5.95
N PHE A 41 0.13 1.57 4.67
CA PHE A 41 0.22 2.98 4.27
C PHE A 41 -1.08 3.74 4.55
N LEU A 42 -2.24 3.12 4.34
CA LEU A 42 -3.56 3.68 4.65
C LEU A 42 -3.83 3.73 6.17
N ARG A 43 -3.46 2.68 6.91
CA ARG A 43 -3.57 2.57 8.37
C ARG A 43 -2.62 3.51 9.09
N SER A 44 -1.41 3.74 8.55
CA SER A 44 -0.48 4.76 9.03
C SER A 44 -1.12 6.16 9.01
N ARG A 45 -1.88 6.51 7.97
CA ARG A 45 -2.68 7.75 7.93
C ARG A 45 -3.89 7.75 8.87
N ARG A 46 -4.35 6.58 9.32
CA ARG A 46 -5.44 6.43 10.30
C ARG A 46 -4.95 6.35 11.75
N THR A 47 -3.66 6.56 12.00
CA THR A 47 -3.12 6.63 13.36
C THR A 47 -2.70 8.06 13.69
N ARG A 48 -3.67 8.98 13.71
CA ARG A 48 -3.79 9.78 14.93
C ARG A 48 -4.45 8.83 15.92
N PRO A 49 -3.75 8.33 16.96
CA PRO A 49 -4.49 7.80 18.08
C PRO A 49 -5.39 8.94 18.54
N ALA A 50 -6.70 8.69 18.58
CA ALA A 50 -7.54 9.48 19.46
C ALA A 50 -6.85 9.46 20.83
N PRO A 51 -6.75 10.60 21.54
CA PRO A 51 -6.18 10.60 22.88
C PRO A 51 -6.89 9.51 23.70
N PRO A 52 -6.17 8.73 24.50
CA PRO A 52 -6.80 7.72 25.33
C PRO A 52 -7.90 8.39 26.14
N VAL A 53 -9.11 7.86 26.02
CA VAL A 53 -10.22 8.19 26.89
C VAL A 53 -9.75 7.96 28.32
N GLU A 54 -9.71 9.07 29.04
CA GLU A 54 -9.58 9.24 30.48
C GLU A 54 -10.33 8.15 31.25
N LYS A 55 -9.63 7.52 32.19
CA LYS A 55 -10.21 6.90 33.37
C LYS A 55 -9.27 7.16 34.53
N GLU A 56 -9.50 8.26 35.25
CA GLU A 56 -9.63 8.31 36.71
C GLU A 56 -10.26 9.64 37.15
#